data_AF-A0A2I8ADN0-F1
#
_entry.id   AF-A0A2I8ADN0-F1
#
_cell.length_a   1.000
_cell.length_b   1.000
_cell.length_c   1.000
_cell.angle_alpha   90.00
_cell.angle_beta   90.00
_cell.angle_gamma   90.00
#
_symmetry.space_group_name_H-M   'P 1'
#
loop_
_entity.id
_entity.type
_entity.pdbx_description
1 polymer ?
#
loop_
_entity_poly.entity_id
_entity_poly.type
_entity_poly.pdbx_seq_one_letter_code
_entity_poly.pdbx_strand_id
1 'polypeptide(L)' 'MLKTVEGIYKNGQIELTETPQGITESKVLVTFLETKPNIWTENIIQHQGIAESIVFESYRD' A
#
# COMPACT_ATOMS: atom_id res chain seq x y z
N MET A 1 25.48 -1.27 10.67
CA MET A 1 24.91 -1.24 9.31
C MET A 1 23.41 -1.43 9.44
N LEU A 2 22.60 -0.57 8.80
CA LEU A 2 21.14 -0.69 8.83
C LEU A 2 20.71 -1.83 7.89
N LYS A 3 19.70 -2.60 8.29
CA LYS A 3 19.04 -3.60 7.44
C LYS A 3 17.57 -3.26 7.34
N THR A 4 17.03 -3.40 6.13
CA THR A 4 15.62 -3.18 5.84
C THR A 4 15.01 -4.51 5.44
N VAL A 5 13.87 -4.84 6.03
CA VAL A 5 13.09 -6.05 5.74
C VAL A 5 11.67 -5.60 5.45
N GLU A 6 11.07 -6.15 4.41
CA GLU A 6 9.67 -5.90 4.09
C GLU A 6 8.75 -6.68 5.06
N GLY A 7 7.57 -6.14 5.32
CA GLY A 7 6.58 -6.83 6.13
C GLY A 7 5.18 -6.32 5.85
N ILE A 8 4.20 -7.13 6.21
CA ILE A 8 2.77 -6.81 6.07
C ILE A 8 2.20 -6.56 7.46
N TYR A 9 1.56 -5.40 7.65
CA TYR A 9 0.78 -5.13 8.85
C TYR A 9 -0.65 -5.64 8.67
N LYS A 10 -1.06 -6.59 9.51
CA LYS A 10 -2.41 -7.17 9.49
C LYS A 10 -2.83 -7.58 10.89
N ASN A 11 -4.06 -7.27 11.28
CA ASN A 11 -4.66 -7.65 12.57
C ASN A 11 -3.80 -7.26 13.80
N GLY A 12 -3.16 -6.09 13.76
CA GLY A 12 -2.32 -5.62 14.87
C GLY A 12 -0.93 -6.25 14.94
N GLN A 13 -0.54 -7.09 13.96
CA GLN A 13 0.75 -7.75 13.90
C GLN A 13 1.50 -7.39 12.61
N ILE A 14 2.84 -7.37 12.69
CA ILE A 14 3.73 -7.17 11.55
C ILE A 14 4.32 -8.54 11.21
N GLU A 15 3.97 -9.04 10.03
CA GLU A 15 4.51 -10.28 9.48
C GLU A 15 5.69 -9.94 8.56
N LEU A 16 6.92 -10.23 8.99
CA LEU A 16 8.11 -10.01 8.16
C LEU A 16 8.15 -11.01 7.01
N THR A 17 8.51 -10.55 5.81
CA THR A 17 8.65 -11.43 4.63
C THR A 17 9.89 -12.31 4.71
N GLU A 18 10.90 -11.88 5.48
CA GLU A 18 12.13 -12.64 5.73
C GLU A 18 12.67 -12.40 7.15
N THR A 19 13.49 -13.33 7.63
CA THR A 19 14.21 -13.15 8.89
C THR A 19 15.55 -12.45 8.61
N PRO A 20 15.83 -11.27 9.22
CA PRO A 20 17.09 -10.58 8.99
C PRO A 20 18.27 -11.42 9.51
N GLN A 21 19.14 -11.86 8.60
CA GLN A 21 20.29 -12.69 8.96
C GLN A 21 21.32 -11.92 9.79
N GLY A 22 21.91 -12.58 10.78
CA GLY A 22 23.01 -12.02 11.59
C GLY A 22 22.61 -10.89 12.55
N ILE A 23 21.31 -10.79 12.88
CA ILE A 23 20.81 -9.90 13.93
C ILE A 23 20.21 -10.77 15.03
N THR A 24 20.84 -10.77 16.21
CA THR A 24 20.31 -11.46 17.39
C THR A 24 19.35 -10.55 18.18
N GLU A 25 19.70 -9.28 18.33
CA GLU A 25 18.91 -8.26 19.02
C GLU A 25 19.20 -6.87 18.42
N SER A 26 18.17 -6.06 18.17
CA SER A 26 18.33 -4.68 17.69
C SER A 26 17.07 -3.87 17.97
N LYS A 27 17.21 -2.54 18.06
CA LYS A 27 16.08 -1.60 18.07
C LYS A 27 15.48 -1.51 16.66
N VAL A 28 14.16 -1.39 16.58
CA VAL A 28 13.40 -1.27 15.32
C VAL A 28 12.52 -0.02 15.37
N LEU A 29 12.39 0.66 14.23
CA LEU A 29 11.45 1.75 14.01
C LEU A 29 10.38 1.27 13.03
N VAL A 30 9.10 1.50 13.37
CA VAL A 30 7.96 1.14 12.53
C VAL A 30 7.17 2.40 12.22
N THR A 31 6.94 2.66 10.94
CA THR A 31 6.11 3.76 10.46
C THR A 31 5.02 3.19 9.58
N PHE A 32 3.76 3.47 9.91
CA PHE A 32 2.61 3.03 9.11
C PHE A 32 2.30 4.09 8.07
N LEU A 33 2.19 3.66 6.81
CA LEU A 33 1.64 4.49 5.75
C LEU A 33 0.12 4.33 5.76
N GLU A 34 -0.60 5.45 5.80
CA GLU A 34 -2.04 5.43 5.65
C GLU A 34 -2.38 4.89 4.25
N THR A 35 -3.01 3.72 4.20
CA THR A 35 -3.68 3.31 2.97
C THR A 35 -4.90 4.21 2.85
N LYS A 36 -4.86 5.21 1.98
CA LYS A 36 -6.09 5.88 1.56
C LYS A 36 -6.98 4.77 1.00
N PRO A 37 -8.11 4.42 1.65
CA PRO A 37 -9.03 3.49 1.02
C PRO A 37 -9.34 4.08 -0.34
N ASN A 38 -9.19 3.28 -1.39
CA ASN A 38 -9.71 3.60 -2.71
C ASN A 38 -11.24 3.54 -2.63
N ILE A 39 -11.83 4.44 -1.85
CA ILE A 39 -13.22 4.79 -1.99
C ILE A 39 -13.25 5.47 -3.35
N TRP A 40 -13.41 4.67 -4.40
CA TRP A 40 -14.05 5.12 -5.61
C TRP A 40 -15.40 5.62 -5.13
N THR A 41 -15.45 6.91 -4.78
CA THR A 41 -16.64 7.58 -4.32
C THR A 41 -17.75 7.16 -5.28
N GLU A 42 -18.82 6.60 -4.72
CA GLU A 42 -19.99 6.06 -5.40
C GLU A 42 -20.62 7.03 -6.42
N ASN A 43 -20.14 8.29 -6.45
CA ASN A 43 -20.35 9.31 -7.46
C ASN A 43 -20.00 8.89 -8.90
N ILE A 44 -19.24 7.82 -9.14
CA ILE A 44 -19.04 7.31 -10.52
C ILE A 44 -20.24 6.47 -11.00
N ILE A 45 -21.10 5.95 -10.11
CA ILE A 45 -22.25 5.13 -10.51
C ILE A 45 -23.46 5.99 -10.92
N GLN A 46 -23.48 7.29 -10.63
CA GLN A 46 -24.60 8.18 -10.96
C GLN A 46 -24.58 8.81 -12.35
N HIS A 47 -23.59 8.55 -13.20
CA HIS A 47 -23.67 8.92 -14.61
C HIS A 47 -24.20 7.74 -15.44
N GLN A 48 -25.50 7.48 -15.31
CA GLN A 48 -26.26 6.80 -16.37
C GLN A 48 -26.31 7.74 -17.58
N GLY A 49 -25.28 7.69 -18.41
CA GLY A 49 -25.19 8.48 -19.63
C GLY A 49 -23.97 8.06 -20.43
N ILE A 50 -24.22 7.17 -21.40
CA ILE A 50 -23.37 6.79 -22.54
C ILE A 50 -21.97 6.23 -22.21
N ALA A 51 -21.77 4.96 -22.58
CA ALA A 51 -20.47 4.35 -22.69
C ALA A 51 -19.72 4.97 -23.88
N GLU A 52 -19.07 6.11 -23.66
CA GLU A 52 -17.98 6.53 -24.53
C GLU A 52 -16.68 6.30 -23.77
N SER A 53 -15.84 5.45 -24.37
CA SER A 53 -14.57 4.94 -23.88
C SER A 53 -13.76 6.00 -23.12
N ILE A 54 -13.64 5.86 -21.81
CA ILE A 54 -12.65 6.62 -21.04
C ILE A 54 -11.28 5.98 -21.31
N VAL A 55 -10.52 6.59 -22.23
CA VAL A 55 -9.09 6.27 -22.40
C VAL A 55 -8.34 7.00 -21.29
N PHE A 56 -7.80 6.25 -20.33
CA PHE A 56 -6.86 6.78 -19.35
C PHE A 56 -5.48 6.89 -20.01
N GLU A 57 -5.13 8.09 -20.50
CA GLU A 57 -3.73 8.40 -20.77
C GLU A 57 -3.01 8.58 -19.43
N SER A 58 -2.16 7.60 -19.09
CA SER A 58 -1.26 7.70 -17.95
C SER A 58 -0.18 8.73 -18.27
N TYR A 59 -0.34 9.95 -17.77
CA TYR A 59 0.76 10.90 -17.70
C TYR A 59 1.80 10.36 -16.72
N ARG A 60 2.85 9.74 -17.26
CA ARG A 60 4.13 9.58 -16.60
C ARG A 60 4.98 10.77 -17.01
N ASP A 61 5.35 11.61 -16.04
CA ASP A 61 6.60 12.37 -16.06
C ASP A 61 7.61 11.64 -15.17
#